data_AF-A0A3A4VAA6-F1
#
_entry.id   AF-A0A3A4VAA6-F1
#
_cell.length_a   1.000
_cell.length_b   1.000
_cell.length_c   1.000
_cell.angle_alpha   90.00
_cell.angle_beta   90.00
_cell.angle_gamma   90.00
#
_symmetry.space_group_name_H-M   'P 1'
#
loop_
_entity.id
_entity.type
_entity.pdbx_description
1 polymer ?
#
loop_
_entity_poly.entity_id
_entity_poly.type
_entity_poly.pdbx_seq_one_letter_code
_entity_poly.pdbx_strand_id
1 'polypeptide(L)'
;MSTGGVWHKFERRPAMTLVYIPPTAEKVAQMRFFIDERFADVGDCSFTTMRSVAHDALDHLLAGRLLAANVGLTKLGPEGARDVRNEFCRLGIELEPAP
;
A
#
# COMPACT_ATOMS: atom_id res chain seq x y z
N MET A 1 4.12 60.42 2.86
CA MET A 1 3.24 59.38 3.44
C MET A 1 3.59 58.07 2.76
N SER A 2 4.41 57.22 3.40
CA SER A 2 4.81 55.92 2.84
C SER A 2 3.78 54.85 3.16
N THR A 3 3.25 54.20 2.13
CA THR A 3 2.46 52.98 2.24
C THR A 3 3.39 51.82 2.59
N GLY A 4 3.22 51.28 3.80
CA GLY A 4 3.97 50.11 4.27
C GLY A 4 3.67 48.88 3.43
N GLY A 5 4.68 48.35 2.76
CA GLY A 5 4.63 47.04 2.11
C GLY A 5 4.49 45.95 3.17
N VAL A 6 3.37 45.22 3.13
CA VAL A 6 3.11 44.05 3.96
C VAL A 6 4.00 42.91 3.45
N TRP A 7 5.13 42.70 4.12
CA TRP A 7 5.98 41.53 3.93
C TRP A 7 5.23 40.30 4.45
N HIS A 8 4.61 39.54 3.54
CA HIS A 8 4.13 38.21 3.86
C HIS A 8 5.37 37.33 4.12
N LYS A 9 5.63 37.04 5.40
CA LYS A 9 6.55 35.96 5.77
C LYS A 9 6.00 34.69 5.13
N PHE A 10 6.65 34.21 4.08
CA PHE A 10 6.51 32.83 3.64
C PHE A 10 6.96 31.96 4.80
N GLU A 11 5.99 31.46 5.58
CA GLU A 11 6.22 30.38 6.51
C GLU A 11 6.74 29.21 5.70
N ARG A 12 8.04 28.91 5.86
CA ARG A 12 8.62 27.65 5.41
C ARG A 12 7.81 26.55 6.08
N ARG A 13 6.83 26.00 5.38
CA ARG A 13 6.28 24.69 5.73
C ARG A 13 7.48 23.75 5.77
N PRO A 14 7.76 23.08 6.91
CA PRO A 14 8.82 22.10 6.95
C PRO A 14 8.56 21.10 5.84
N ALA A 15 9.54 20.92 4.95
CA ALA A 15 9.49 19.88 3.94
C ALA A 15 9.29 18.57 4.71
N MET A 16 8.09 17.98 4.60
CA MET A 16 7.80 16.68 5.19
C MET A 16 8.78 15.71 4.56
N THR A 17 9.81 15.34 5.32
CA THR A 17 10.77 14.34 4.89
C THR A 17 10.04 13.02 4.99
N LEU A 18 9.69 12.46 3.84
CA LEU A 18 9.07 11.15 3.75
C LEU A 18 10.09 10.11 4.23
N VAL A 19 9.94 9.64 5.47
CA VAL A 19 10.77 8.55 6.01
C VAL A 19 10.10 7.24 5.60
N TYR A 20 10.57 6.65 4.50
CA TYR A 20 10.16 5.30 4.13
C TYR A 20 10.72 4.31 5.16
N ILE A 21 9.86 3.76 6.00
CA ILE A 21 10.21 2.65 6.89
C ILE A 21 9.76 1.36 6.19
N PRO A 22 10.68 0.54 5.65
CA PRO A 22 10.30 -0.73 5.06
C PRO A 22 9.59 -1.60 6.11
N PRO A 23 8.56 -2.37 5.74
CA PRO A 23 7.88 -3.26 6.67
C PRO A 23 8.86 -4.27 7.27
N THR A 24 8.71 -4.54 8.57
CA THR A 24 9.50 -5.59 9.23
C THR A 24 9.10 -6.96 8.70
N ALA A 25 10.00 -7.94 8.81
CA ALA A 25 9.72 -9.33 8.42
C ALA A 25 8.47 -9.90 9.14
N GLU A 26 8.23 -9.48 10.38
CA GLU A 26 7.04 -9.86 11.16
C GLU A 26 5.75 -9.33 10.50
N LYS A 27 5.71 -8.07 10.08
CA LYS A 27 4.56 -7.49 9.38
C LYS A 27 4.29 -8.19 8.05
N VAL A 28 5.36 -8.54 7.32
CA VAL A 28 5.23 -9.30 6.08
C VAL A 28 4.67 -10.70 6.35
N ALA A 29 5.12 -11.38 7.40
CA ALA A 29 4.59 -12.68 7.78
C ALA A 29 3.10 -12.61 8.19
N GLN A 30 2.71 -11.59 8.97
CA GLN A 30 1.31 -11.34 9.32
C GLN A 30 0.44 -11.10 8.08
N MET A 31 0.95 -10.34 7.11
CA MET A 31 0.25 -10.09 5.85
C MET A 31 0.05 -11.37 5.03
N ARG A 32 1.08 -12.22 4.95
CA ARG A 32 1.00 -13.51 4.25
C ARG A 32 -0.03 -14.43 4.90
N PHE A 33 -0.02 -14.51 6.23
CA PHE A 33 -1.01 -15.29 6.98
C PHE A 33 -2.44 -14.80 6.72
N PHE A 34 -2.67 -13.49 6.76
CA PHE A 34 -3.97 -12.92 6.42
C PHE A 34 -4.43 -13.29 5.01
N ILE A 35 -3.54 -13.21 4.00
CA ILE A 35 -3.86 -13.59 2.62
C ILE A 35 -4.26 -15.07 2.54
N ASP A 36 -3.52 -15.93 3.22
CA ASP A 36 -3.79 -17.37 3.22
C ASP A 36 -5.15 -17.69 3.83
N GLU A 37 -5.51 -17.06 4.96
CA GLU A 37 -6.83 -17.20 5.58
C GLU A 37 -7.95 -16.61 4.72
N ARG A 38 -7.77 -15.37 4.23
CA ARG A 38 -8.83 -14.62 3.53
C ARG A 38 -9.24 -15.29 2.21
N PHE A 39 -8.27 -15.90 1.54
CA PHE A 39 -8.45 -16.59 0.26
C PHE A 39 -8.29 -18.11 0.41
N ALA A 40 -8.52 -18.65 1.63
CA ALA A 40 -8.48 -20.09 1.91
C ALA A 40 -9.44 -20.88 1.01
N ASP A 41 -10.68 -20.39 0.91
CA ASP A 41 -11.80 -21.07 0.26
C ASP A 41 -12.04 -20.62 -1.19
N VAL A 42 -11.23 -19.70 -1.70
CA VAL A 42 -11.39 -19.17 -3.06
C VAL A 42 -10.48 -19.90 -4.03
N GLY A 43 -10.85 -21.13 -4.40
CA GLY A 43 -10.20 -21.80 -5.52
C GLY A 43 -10.53 -23.28 -5.68
N ASP A 44 -11.48 -23.57 -6.58
CA ASP A 44 -11.44 -24.81 -7.36
C ASP A 44 -10.35 -24.68 -8.45
N CYS A 45 -9.34 -25.55 -8.38
CA CYS A 45 -8.43 -26.00 -9.45
C CYS A 45 -8.11 -25.06 -10.64
N SER A 46 -7.70 -23.82 -10.40
CA SER A 46 -7.17 -22.88 -11.41
C SER A 46 -5.66 -22.65 -11.22
N PHE A 47 -4.90 -22.56 -12.32
CA PHE A 47 -3.44 -22.32 -12.34
C PHE A 47 -3.01 -21.01 -11.63
N THR A 48 -3.94 -20.07 -11.42
CA THR A 48 -3.72 -18.89 -10.59
C THR A 48 -4.90 -18.71 -9.65
N THR A 49 -4.67 -18.85 -8.34
CA THR A 49 -5.69 -18.62 -7.30
C THR A 49 -5.69 -17.15 -6.89
N MET A 50 -6.79 -16.64 -6.33
CA MET A 50 -6.82 -15.28 -5.78
C MET A 50 -5.77 -15.07 -4.68
N ARG A 51 -5.46 -16.14 -3.93
CA ARG A 51 -4.35 -16.19 -2.97
C ARG A 51 -3.01 -15.92 -3.65
N SER A 52 -2.70 -16.59 -4.76
CA SER A 52 -1.45 -16.37 -5.52
C SER A 52 -1.36 -14.93 -6.01
N VAL A 53 -2.45 -14.38 -6.56
CA VAL A 53 -2.50 -12.99 -7.03
C VAL A 53 -2.23 -11.99 -5.90
N ALA A 54 -2.75 -12.25 -4.70
CA ALA A 54 -2.53 -11.40 -3.52
C ALA A 54 -1.08 -11.46 -3.02
N HIS A 55 -0.46 -12.66 -3.00
CA HIS A 55 0.96 -12.82 -2.67
C HIS A 55 1.87 -12.13 -3.69
N ASP A 56 1.60 -12.27 -4.99
CA ASP A 56 2.36 -11.59 -6.04
C ASP A 56 2.25 -10.06 -5.91
N ALA A 57 1.07 -9.55 -5.57
CA ALA A 57 0.86 -8.12 -5.33
C ALA A 57 1.67 -7.61 -4.13
N LEU A 58 1.73 -8.39 -3.04
CA LEU A 58 2.58 -8.12 -1.88
C LEU A 58 4.06 -8.11 -2.26
N ASP A 59 4.53 -9.10 -3.02
CA ASP A 59 5.94 -9.18 -3.43
C ASP A 59 6.34 -8.02 -4.35
N HIS A 60 5.45 -7.61 -5.24
CA HIS A 60 5.64 -6.39 -6.05
C HIS A 60 5.70 -5.13 -5.20
N LEU A 61 4.87 -5.02 -4.16
CA LEU A 61 4.89 -3.90 -3.23
C LEU A 61 6.22 -3.82 -2.48
N LEU A 62 6.68 -4.96 -1.93
CA LEU A 62 7.96 -5.06 -1.22
C LEU A 62 9.16 -4.78 -2.12
N ALA A 63 9.05 -5.07 -3.42
CA ALA A 63 10.06 -4.74 -4.43
C ALA A 63 9.97 -3.30 -4.96
N GLY A 64 9.08 -2.46 -4.42
CA GLY A 64 8.87 -1.07 -4.87
C GLY A 64 8.16 -0.94 -6.22
N ARG A 65 7.59 -2.02 -6.77
CA ARG A 65 6.88 -2.04 -8.05
C ARG A 65 5.40 -1.70 -7.86
N LEU A 66 5.13 -0.45 -7.47
CA LEU A 66 3.79 0.02 -7.07
C LEU A 66 2.71 -0.20 -8.15
N LEU A 67 3.04 0.02 -9.43
CA LEU A 67 2.10 -0.21 -10.54
C LEU A 67 1.70 -1.68 -10.64
N ALA A 68 2.68 -2.60 -10.58
CA ALA A 68 2.43 -4.03 -10.66
C ALA A 68 1.66 -4.54 -9.44
N ALA A 69 1.98 -4.03 -8.24
CA ALA A 69 1.22 -4.30 -7.03
C ALA A 69 -0.25 -3.86 -7.15
N ASN A 70 -0.49 -2.64 -7.63
CA ASN A 70 -1.84 -2.11 -7.84
C ASN A 70 -2.63 -2.92 -8.87
N VAL A 71 -2.00 -3.36 -9.96
CA VAL A 71 -2.61 -4.24 -10.97
C VAL A 71 -2.94 -5.62 -10.37
N GLY A 72 -2.09 -6.15 -9.50
CA GLY A 72 -2.39 -7.38 -8.75
C GLY A 72 -3.60 -7.20 -7.82
N LEU A 73 -3.65 -6.09 -7.07
CA LEU A 73 -4.77 -5.80 -6.17
C LEU A 73 -6.10 -5.64 -6.91
N THR A 74 -6.14 -4.96 -8.07
CA THR A 74 -7.38 -4.82 -8.84
C THR A 74 -7.92 -6.15 -9.37
N LYS A 75 -7.05 -7.14 -9.60
CA LYS A 75 -7.47 -8.51 -10.01
C LYS A 75 -8.15 -9.30 -8.88
N LEU A 76 -8.03 -8.88 -7.62
CA LEU A 76 -8.74 -9.49 -6.48
C LEU A 76 -10.23 -9.08 -6.40
N GLY A 77 -10.67 -8.20 -7.29
CA GLY A 77 -11.99 -7.59 -7.25
C GLY A 77 -12.12 -6.51 -6.16
N PRO A 78 -13.23 -5.76 -6.12
CA PRO A 78 -13.38 -4.59 -5.25
C PRO A 78 -13.26 -4.92 -3.75
N GLU A 79 -13.87 -6.03 -3.31
CA GLU A 79 -13.85 -6.44 -1.91
C GLU A 79 -12.48 -6.99 -1.50
N GLY A 80 -11.91 -7.92 -2.27
CA GLY A 80 -10.59 -8.49 -1.98
C GLY A 80 -9.49 -7.43 -1.99
N ALA A 81 -9.53 -6.49 -2.95
CA ALA A 81 -8.60 -5.36 -2.99
C ALA A 81 -8.74 -4.46 -1.76
N ARG A 82 -9.97 -4.17 -1.32
CA ARG A 82 -10.23 -3.33 -0.15
C ARG A 82 -9.73 -4.01 1.13
N ASP A 83 -10.02 -5.28 1.32
CA ASP A 83 -9.62 -6.04 2.51
C ASP A 83 -8.10 -6.08 2.65
N VAL A 84 -7.39 -6.38 1.55
CA VAL A 84 -5.92 -6.40 1.51
C VAL A 84 -5.33 -5.01 1.76
N ARG A 85 -5.90 -3.94 1.19
CA ARG A 85 -5.47 -2.55 1.45
C ARG A 85 -5.69 -2.12 2.90
N ASN A 86 -6.81 -2.50 3.50
CA ASN A 86 -7.09 -2.20 4.90
C ASN A 86 -6.09 -2.90 5.83
N GLU A 87 -5.73 -4.14 5.51
CA GLU A 87 -4.73 -4.88 6.28
C GLU A 87 -3.33 -4.28 6.13
N PHE A 88 -2.96 -3.83 4.92
CA PHE A 88 -1.74 -3.03 4.73
C PHE A 88 -1.71 -1.81 5.65
N CYS A 89 -2.77 -1.01 5.64
CA CYS A 89 -2.87 0.17 6.51
C CYS A 89 -2.80 -0.21 8.01
N ARG A 90 -3.48 -1.29 8.43
CA ARG A 90 -3.46 -1.77 9.83
C ARG A 90 -2.06 -2.14 10.30
N LEU A 91 -1.26 -2.72 9.42
CA LEU A 91 0.13 -3.10 9.67
C LEU A 91 1.10 -1.91 9.52
N GLY A 92 0.61 -0.71 9.16
CA GLY A 92 1.43 0.46 8.88
C GLY A 92 2.29 0.29 7.63
N ILE A 93 1.77 -0.42 6.62
CA ILE A 93 2.33 -0.52 5.27
C ILE A 93 1.61 0.52 4.43
N GLU A 94 2.24 1.66 4.21
CA GLU A 94 1.63 2.76 3.48
C GLU A 94 1.74 2.52 1.96
N LEU A 95 0.59 2.52 1.30
CA LEU A 95 0.48 2.59 -0.16
C LEU A 95 0.38 4.05 -0.53
N GLU A 96 1.48 4.68 -0.89
CA GLU A 96 1.39 6.03 -1.46
C GLU A 96 0.61 5.98 -2.77
N PRO A 97 -0.38 6.87 -2.97
CA PRO A 97 -0.94 7.06 -4.29
C PRO A 97 0.19 7.49 -5.23
N ALA A 98 0.28 6.85 -6.40
CA ALA A 98 1.21 7.32 -7.42
C ALA A 98 0.89 8.79 -7.75
N PRO A 99 1.93 9.64 -7.91
CA PRO A 99 1.75 11.06 -8.22
C PRO A 99 1.00 11.29 -9.54
#